data_AF-A0A3D5UUJ3-F1
#
_entry.id   AF-A0A3D5UUJ3-F1
#
_cell.length_a   1.000
_cell.length_b   1.000
_cell.length_c   1.000
_cell.angle_alpha   90.00
_cell.angle_beta   90.00
_cell.angle_gamma   90.00
#
_symmetry.space_group_name_H-M   'P 1'
#
loop_
_entity.id
_entity.type
_entity.pdbx_description
1 polymer ?
#
loop_
_entity_poly.entity_id
_entity_poly.type
_entity_poly.pdbx_seq_one_letter_code
_entity_poly.pdbx_strand_id
1 'polypeptide(L)'
;MTGRNENEELLAFLESAGAYGLGAGETVKRIETHASHVFLAGERAYKMKKPVKFTFLDFSTLEKRKAACEHEVELNRRTAPDIYLGVTPVRRRGVDFVIGGDEGEVVEYLVEMKRFGGDGLLATLAEKGALDLSAVKELAGNIAAFHRKAEVTPDFGGAAGCARIVAGSAEDMKPLAGTVLDAEKVRRVTVLSEALIERHAALLDERRKAGYVRHCHGDLHLGNVTMVEGHPVIFDCIEFDDRLARIDVLYDLAFLLMDLAFRAESDAR
;
A
#
# COMPACT_ATOMS: atom_id res chain seq x y z
N MET A 1 16.18 -3.46 37.00
CA MET A 1 15.32 -2.70 36.06
C MET A 1 15.56 -3.30 34.69
N THR A 2 14.68 -4.18 34.25
CA THR A 2 14.72 -4.80 32.91
C THR A 2 14.41 -3.71 31.90
N GLY A 3 15.44 -3.24 31.18
CA GLY A 3 15.28 -2.22 30.15
C GLY A 3 14.26 -2.70 29.11
N ARG A 4 13.20 -1.92 28.91
CA ARG A 4 12.31 -2.14 27.76
C ARG A 4 13.14 -2.01 26.50
N ASN A 5 12.79 -2.81 25.49
CA ASN A 5 13.39 -2.67 24.17
C ASN A 5 13.11 -1.24 23.69
N GLU A 6 14.10 -0.51 23.18
CA GLU A 6 13.94 0.89 22.73
C GLU A 6 12.80 1.05 21.71
N ASN A 7 12.56 0.01 20.91
CA ASN A 7 11.41 -0.04 19.99
C ASN A 7 10.05 -0.11 20.71
N GLU A 8 9.95 -0.80 21.85
CA GLU A 8 8.73 -0.84 22.66
C GLU A 8 8.45 0.51 23.33
N GLU A 9 9.50 1.21 23.80
CA GLU A 9 9.37 2.56 24.37
C GLU A 9 8.88 3.55 23.31
N LEU A 10 9.45 3.48 22.11
CA LEU A 10 9.02 4.29 20.97
C LEU A 10 7.56 4.01 20.59
N LEU A 11 7.17 2.74 20.46
CA LEU A 11 5.79 2.37 20.15
C LEU A 11 4.81 2.85 21.23
N ALA A 12 5.15 2.69 22.50
CA ALA A 12 4.33 3.19 23.60
C ALA A 12 4.19 4.72 23.58
N PHE A 13 5.26 5.44 23.22
CA PHE A 13 5.21 6.88 23.00
C PHE A 13 4.26 7.23 21.84
N LEU A 14 4.39 6.57 20.69
CA LEU A 14 3.55 6.80 19.51
C LEU A 14 2.08 6.38 19.70
N GLU A 15 1.78 5.58 20.71
CA GLU A 15 0.39 5.27 21.12
C GLU A 15 -0.18 6.28 22.12
N SER A 16 0.64 7.20 22.64
CA SER A 16 0.20 8.20 23.60
C SER A 16 -0.43 9.41 22.92
N ALA A 17 -1.55 9.91 23.46
CA ALA A 17 -2.18 11.14 22.99
C ALA A 17 -1.24 12.36 23.06
N GLY A 18 -0.38 12.39 24.08
CA GLY A 18 0.60 13.45 24.30
C GLY A 18 1.65 13.56 23.18
N ALA A 19 1.98 12.47 22.49
CA ALA A 19 2.92 12.50 21.35
C ALA A 19 2.45 13.40 20.20
N TYR A 20 1.14 13.61 20.09
CA TYR A 20 0.50 14.38 19.02
C TYR A 20 -0.14 15.68 19.52
N GLY A 21 0.11 16.06 20.79
CA GLY A 21 -0.48 17.26 21.39
C GLY A 21 -1.99 17.19 21.61
N LEU A 22 -2.58 15.99 21.68
CA LEU A 22 -4.01 15.80 21.87
C LEU A 22 -4.44 16.00 23.33
N GLY A 23 -5.71 16.35 23.54
CA GLY A 23 -6.27 16.61 24.86
C GLY A 23 -6.37 15.36 25.75
N ALA A 24 -6.50 15.58 27.06
CA ALA A 24 -6.72 14.49 28.02
C ALA A 24 -8.04 13.77 27.73
N GLY A 25 -7.97 12.47 27.42
CA GLY A 25 -9.13 11.62 27.08
C GLY A 25 -9.25 11.26 25.60
N GLU A 26 -8.47 11.91 24.73
CA GLU A 26 -8.34 11.47 23.34
C GLU A 26 -7.49 10.19 23.25
N THR A 27 -7.82 9.32 22.31
CA THR A 27 -7.14 8.03 22.13
C THR A 27 -6.47 7.95 20.76
N VAL A 28 -5.31 7.31 20.73
CA VAL A 28 -4.61 6.98 19.49
C VAL A 28 -4.93 5.53 19.15
N LYS A 29 -5.47 5.29 17.96
CA LYS A 29 -5.70 3.92 17.48
C LYS A 29 -4.49 3.46 16.68
N ARG A 30 -3.86 2.36 17.10
CA ARG A 30 -2.85 1.67 16.31
C ARG A 30 -3.48 0.62 15.40
N ILE A 31 -3.12 0.67 14.12
CA ILE A 31 -3.37 -0.37 13.12
C ILE A 31 -2.01 -0.96 12.75
N GLU A 32 -1.95 -2.28 12.62
CA GLU A 32 -0.72 -2.99 12.31
C GLU A 32 -0.86 -3.74 10.99
N THR A 33 0.09 -3.53 10.08
CA THR A 33 0.26 -4.31 8.86
C THR A 33 1.48 -5.20 8.99
N HIS A 34 1.76 -6.02 7.98
CA HIS A 34 2.96 -6.87 7.97
C HIS A 34 4.27 -6.06 8.02
N ALA A 35 4.30 -4.84 7.47
CA ALA A 35 5.50 -4.02 7.35
C ALA A 35 5.41 -2.63 8.04
N SER A 36 4.28 -2.26 8.65
CA SER A 36 4.12 -0.92 9.23
C SER A 36 3.20 -0.91 10.46
N HIS A 37 3.36 0.14 11.27
CA HIS A 37 2.40 0.57 12.28
C HIS A 37 1.78 1.89 11.82
N VAL A 38 0.46 2.02 11.90
CA VAL A 38 -0.26 3.25 11.58
C VAL A 38 -0.97 3.75 12.84
N PHE A 39 -0.68 4.98 13.25
CA PHE A 39 -1.26 5.61 14.42
C PHE A 39 -2.27 6.66 13.98
N LEU A 40 -3.54 6.46 14.30
CA LEU A 40 -4.61 7.42 14.04
C LEU A 40 -4.77 8.34 15.25
N ALA A 41 -4.41 9.61 15.09
CA ALA A 41 -4.32 10.60 16.15
C ALA A 41 -5.04 11.90 15.74
N GLY A 42 -6.22 12.17 16.33
CA GLY A 42 -7.06 13.30 15.92
C GLY A 42 -7.37 13.27 14.42
N GLU A 43 -7.07 14.37 13.73
CA GLU A 43 -7.23 14.57 12.27
C GLU A 43 -6.04 14.05 11.43
N ARG A 44 -5.06 13.42 12.07
CA ARG A 44 -3.83 12.92 11.42
C ARG A 44 -3.70 11.41 11.54
N ALA A 45 -2.93 10.84 10.62
CA ALA A 45 -2.44 9.48 10.69
C ALA A 45 -0.93 9.49 10.48
N TYR A 46 -0.21 8.63 11.21
CA TYR A 46 1.24 8.53 11.14
C TYR A 46 1.64 7.09 10.87
N LYS A 47 2.33 6.83 9.76
CA LYS A 47 2.79 5.48 9.39
C LYS A 47 4.28 5.34 9.66
N MET A 48 4.60 4.43 10.57
CA MET A 48 5.96 4.01 10.91
C MET A 48 6.27 2.69 10.19
N LYS A 49 7.41 2.63 9.50
CA LYS A 49 7.89 1.38 8.90
C LYS A 49 8.50 0.47 9.96
N LYS A 50 8.21 -0.82 9.93
CA LYS A 50 8.82 -1.81 10.83
C LYS A 50 10.27 -2.07 10.42
N PRO A 51 11.19 -2.37 11.35
CA PRO A 51 12.58 -2.72 11.04
C PRO A 51 12.70 -4.17 10.52
N VAL A 52 12.11 -4.43 9.35
CA VAL A 52 12.01 -5.77 8.74
C VAL A 52 12.77 -5.85 7.43
N LYS A 53 13.13 -7.07 7.03
CA LYS A 53 13.74 -7.38 5.74
C LYS A 53 13.09 -8.62 5.15
N PHE A 54 12.37 -8.44 4.05
CA PHE A 54 11.79 -9.49 3.21
C PHE A 54 12.54 -9.58 1.87
N THR A 55 12.16 -10.54 1.03
CA THR A 55 12.74 -10.74 -0.30
C THR A 55 12.47 -9.57 -1.26
N PHE A 56 11.38 -8.84 -1.03
CA PHE A 56 10.90 -7.71 -1.83
C PHE A 56 10.97 -6.35 -1.09
N LEU A 57 11.41 -6.32 0.17
CA LEU A 57 11.35 -5.15 1.03
C LEU A 57 12.52 -5.10 2.00
N ASP A 58 13.20 -3.96 2.15
CA ASP A 58 14.26 -3.83 3.15
C ASP A 58 14.14 -2.50 3.92
N PHE A 59 13.62 -2.59 5.14
CA PHE A 59 13.47 -1.51 6.11
C PHE A 59 14.41 -1.69 7.33
N SER A 60 15.47 -2.49 7.17
CA SER A 60 16.35 -2.90 8.27
C SER A 60 17.12 -1.77 8.93
N THR A 61 17.38 -0.66 8.23
CA THR A 61 18.11 0.49 8.78
C THR A 61 17.25 1.75 8.75
N LEU A 62 17.59 2.72 9.61
CA LEU A 62 16.89 4.00 9.69
C LEU A 62 16.93 4.77 8.36
N GLU A 63 18.06 4.73 7.66
CA GLU A 63 18.25 5.38 6.35
C GLU A 63 17.32 4.78 5.30
N LYS A 64 17.15 3.45 5.29
CA LYS A 64 16.23 2.76 4.38
C LYS A 64 14.79 3.10 4.69
N ARG A 65 14.42 3.20 5.97
CA ARG A 65 13.06 3.63 6.37
C ARG A 65 12.79 5.07 5.99
N LYS A 66 13.77 5.98 6.17
CA LYS A 66 13.68 7.35 5.69
C LYS A 66 13.39 7.40 4.19
N ALA A 67 14.22 6.73 3.39
CA ALA A 67 14.07 6.71 1.94
C ALA A 67 12.71 6.13 1.52
N ALA A 68 12.25 5.08 2.20
CA ALA A 68 10.94 4.49 1.94
C ALA A 68 9.78 5.44 2.27
N CYS A 69 9.84 6.15 3.40
CA CYS A 69 8.85 7.17 3.76
C CYS A 69 8.82 8.31 2.72
N GLU A 70 9.98 8.76 2.26
CA GLU A 70 10.09 9.80 1.24
C GLU A 70 9.50 9.33 -0.10
N HIS A 71 9.81 8.10 -0.51
CA HIS A 71 9.28 7.51 -1.74
C HIS A 71 7.77 7.29 -1.67
N GLU A 72 7.25 6.82 -0.54
CA GLU A 72 5.80 6.66 -0.33
C GLU A 72 5.06 7.99 -0.51
N VAL A 73 5.56 9.06 0.11
CA VAL A 73 4.98 10.41 -0.01
C VAL A 73 5.04 10.90 -1.45
N GLU A 74 6.19 10.75 -2.12
CA GLU A 74 6.36 11.15 -3.51
C GLU A 74 5.36 10.44 -4.43
N LEU A 75 5.28 9.12 -4.35
CA LEU A 75 4.43 8.34 -5.24
C LEU A 75 2.96 8.54 -4.97
N ASN A 76 2.53 8.58 -3.71
CA ASN A 76 1.12 8.68 -3.39
C ASN A 76 0.55 10.09 -3.58
N ARG A 77 1.37 11.13 -3.56
CA ARG A 77 0.93 12.49 -3.94
C ARG A 77 0.44 12.61 -5.38
N ARG A 78 0.77 11.65 -6.25
CA ARG A 78 0.27 11.59 -7.63
C ARG A 78 -1.25 11.42 -7.70
N THR A 79 -1.85 10.77 -6.70
CA THR A 79 -3.30 10.47 -6.64
C THR A 79 -3.97 10.98 -5.37
N ALA A 80 -3.22 11.22 -4.30
CA ALA A 80 -3.72 11.63 -3.00
C ALA A 80 -2.88 12.76 -2.35
N PRO A 81 -2.67 13.91 -3.03
CA PRO A 81 -1.81 14.98 -2.54
C PRO A 81 -2.27 15.56 -1.19
N ASP A 82 -3.57 15.59 -0.93
CA ASP A 82 -4.16 16.10 0.31
C ASP A 82 -4.13 15.09 1.46
N ILE A 83 -3.89 13.81 1.15
CA ILE A 83 -3.70 12.75 2.16
C ILE A 83 -2.24 12.72 2.61
N TYR A 84 -1.26 12.79 1.71
CA TYR A 84 0.16 12.61 2.06
C TYR A 84 0.86 13.95 2.31
N LEU A 85 1.05 14.28 3.59
CA LEU A 85 1.47 15.61 4.03
C LEU A 85 2.99 15.76 4.10
N GLY A 86 3.71 14.68 4.32
CA GLY A 86 5.17 14.69 4.31
C GLY A 86 5.77 13.56 5.12
N VAL A 87 7.07 13.69 5.37
CA VAL A 87 7.82 12.83 6.30
C VAL A 87 8.20 13.65 7.52
N THR A 88 7.88 13.14 8.71
CA THR A 88 8.28 13.77 9.98
C THR A 88 9.19 12.83 10.77
N PRO A 89 10.35 13.30 11.25
CA PRO A 89 11.22 12.51 12.13
C PRO A 89 10.62 12.37 13.53
N VAL A 90 10.98 11.28 14.22
CA VAL A 90 10.86 11.14 15.67
C VAL A 90 12.25 11.27 16.26
N ARG A 91 12.39 12.13 17.27
CA ARG A 91 13.67 12.39 17.93
C ARG A 91 13.65 11.97 19.39
N ARG A 92 14.78 11.45 19.85
CA ARG A 92 15.07 11.23 21.26
C ARG A 92 15.71 12.48 21.86
N ARG A 93 15.11 13.01 22.92
CA ARG A 93 15.61 14.16 23.69
C ARG A 93 15.75 13.75 25.15
N GLY A 94 16.93 13.24 25.50
CA GLY A 94 17.19 12.67 26.83
C GLY A 94 16.44 11.34 27.03
N VAL A 95 15.51 11.33 27.98
CA VAL A 95 14.66 10.16 28.26
C VAL A 95 13.32 10.19 27.51
N ASP A 96 13.00 11.32 26.88
CA ASP A 96 11.72 11.53 26.19
C ASP A 96 11.87 11.43 24.66
N PHE A 97 10.73 11.26 23.99
CA PHE A 97 10.62 11.33 22.54
C PHE A 97 9.78 12.55 22.12
N VAL A 98 10.05 13.07 20.93
CA VAL A 98 9.27 14.13 20.29
C VAL A 98 9.08 13.84 18.82
N ILE A 99 7.90 14.15 18.27
CA ILE A 99 7.65 14.12 16.83
C ILE A 99 8.00 15.49 16.26
N GLY A 100 8.82 15.54 15.20
CA GLY A 100 9.32 16.79 14.62
C GLY A 100 10.38 17.49 15.48
N GLY A 101 10.38 18.82 15.44
CA GLY A 101 11.38 19.68 16.10
C GLY A 101 12.76 19.69 15.42
N ASP A 102 13.73 20.39 16.00
CA ASP A 102 15.10 20.50 15.48
C ASP A 102 16.17 19.96 16.46
N GLU A 103 15.76 19.57 17.67
CA GLU A 103 16.65 19.10 18.74
C GLU A 103 16.52 17.59 19.00
N GLY A 104 17.64 16.95 19.33
CA GLY A 104 17.70 15.53 19.66
C GLY A 104 18.18 14.63 18.50
N GLU A 105 18.45 13.38 18.82
CA GLU A 105 18.86 12.36 17.85
C GLU A 105 17.64 11.81 17.12
N VAL A 106 17.68 11.71 15.79
CA VAL A 106 16.60 11.07 15.03
C VAL A 106 16.66 9.56 15.23
N VAL A 107 15.57 8.99 15.73
CA VAL A 107 15.44 7.55 16.01
C VAL A 107 14.47 6.86 15.05
N GLU A 108 13.57 7.59 14.41
CA GLU A 108 12.61 7.05 13.43
C GLU A 108 12.09 8.13 12.46
N TYR A 109 11.47 7.72 11.36
CA TYR A 109 10.70 8.56 10.46
C TYR A 109 9.27 8.06 10.31
N LEU A 110 8.32 8.98 10.23
CA LEU A 110 6.90 8.72 10.02
C LEU A 110 6.46 9.36 8.72
N VAL A 111 5.63 8.67 7.94
CA VAL A 111 4.81 9.32 6.92
C VAL A 111 3.64 9.99 7.63
N GLU A 112 3.54 11.31 7.53
CA GLU A 112 2.42 12.09 8.07
C GLU A 112 1.32 12.20 7.03
N MET A 113 0.10 11.86 7.43
CA MET A 113 -1.07 11.81 6.57
C MET A 113 -2.26 12.57 7.17
N LYS A 114 -3.10 13.18 6.34
CA LYS A 114 -4.44 13.60 6.74
C LYS A 114 -5.26 12.34 6.97
N ARG A 115 -5.86 12.21 8.15
CA ARG A 115 -6.74 11.10 8.46
C ARG A 115 -8.03 11.24 7.64
N PHE A 116 -8.52 10.11 7.14
CA PHE A 116 -9.86 9.99 6.60
C PHE A 116 -10.63 8.94 7.42
N GLY A 117 -11.95 9.00 7.39
CA GLY A 117 -12.80 8.06 8.11
C GLY A 117 -12.65 6.64 7.55
N GLY A 118 -12.42 5.65 8.42
CA GLY A 118 -12.32 4.24 8.00
C GLY A 118 -13.60 3.72 7.33
N ASP A 119 -14.76 4.30 7.66
CA ASP A 119 -16.04 4.02 6.99
C ASP A 119 -16.09 4.51 5.54
N GLY A 120 -15.14 5.36 5.13
CA GLY A 120 -15.01 5.88 3.77
C GLY A 120 -14.24 4.97 2.81
N LEU A 121 -13.56 3.92 3.30
CA LEU A 121 -12.91 2.94 2.42
C LEU A 121 -13.95 2.32 1.50
N LEU A 122 -13.66 2.26 0.19
CA LEU A 122 -14.61 1.71 -0.77
C LEU A 122 -14.87 0.22 -0.49
N ALA A 123 -13.90 -0.51 0.07
CA ALA A 123 -14.08 -1.87 0.55
C ALA A 123 -15.18 -1.94 1.64
N THR A 124 -15.15 -1.02 2.61
CA THR A 124 -16.15 -0.93 3.68
C THR A 124 -17.51 -0.49 3.14
N LEU A 125 -17.55 0.43 2.17
CA LEU A 125 -18.79 0.81 1.49
C LEU A 125 -19.40 -0.35 0.71
N ALA A 126 -18.58 -1.13 0.01
CA ALA A 126 -19.02 -2.32 -0.73
C ALA A 126 -19.62 -3.36 0.22
N GLU A 127 -18.92 -3.67 1.32
CA GLU A 127 -19.44 -4.60 2.36
C GLU A 127 -20.80 -4.15 2.90
N LYS A 128 -20.98 -2.84 3.13
CA LYS A 128 -22.24 -2.26 3.60
C LYS A 128 -23.30 -2.06 2.51
N GLY A 129 -22.99 -2.30 1.24
CA GLY A 129 -23.90 -2.06 0.11
C GLY A 129 -24.17 -0.58 -0.17
N ALA A 130 -23.23 0.26 0.26
CA ALA A 130 -23.26 1.70 0.10
C ALA A 130 -22.29 2.18 -0.99
N LEU A 131 -21.65 1.27 -1.74
CA LEU A 131 -20.80 1.63 -2.86
C LEU A 131 -21.67 2.06 -4.06
N ASP A 132 -21.68 3.36 -4.31
CA ASP A 132 -22.46 3.95 -5.39
C ASP A 132 -21.76 3.81 -6.76
N LEU A 133 -22.55 3.53 -7.80
CA LEU A 133 -22.09 3.46 -9.18
C LEU A 133 -21.52 4.80 -9.66
N SER A 134 -21.99 5.94 -9.13
CA SER A 134 -21.41 7.24 -9.46
C SER A 134 -19.95 7.34 -9.00
N ALA A 135 -19.65 6.90 -7.77
CA ALA A 135 -18.29 6.85 -7.24
C ALA A 135 -17.41 5.88 -8.03
N VAL A 136 -17.94 4.73 -8.45
CA VAL A 136 -17.21 3.77 -9.31
C VAL A 136 -16.88 4.38 -10.69
N LYS A 137 -17.82 5.11 -11.29
CA LYS A 137 -17.59 5.81 -12.57
C LYS A 137 -16.53 6.90 -12.45
N GLU A 138 -16.56 7.68 -11.36
CA GLU A 138 -15.56 8.69 -11.07
C GLU A 138 -14.18 8.05 -10.85
N LEU A 139 -14.11 6.99 -10.05
CA LEU A 139 -12.89 6.21 -9.82
C LEU A 139 -12.30 5.71 -11.14
N ALA A 140 -13.11 5.14 -12.05
CA ALA A 140 -12.65 4.69 -13.35
C ALA A 140 -12.05 5.85 -14.19
N GLY A 141 -12.66 7.03 -14.13
CA GLY A 141 -12.13 8.26 -14.74
C GLY A 141 -10.78 8.68 -14.16
N ASN A 142 -10.67 8.66 -12.82
CA ASN A 142 -9.45 8.99 -12.08
C ASN A 142 -8.31 8.02 -12.40
N ILE A 143 -8.57 6.71 -12.43
CA ILE A 143 -7.61 5.68 -12.81
C ILE A 143 -7.12 5.91 -14.24
N ALA A 144 -8.03 6.12 -15.20
CA ALA A 144 -7.65 6.36 -16.57
C ALA A 144 -6.82 7.65 -16.74
N ALA A 145 -7.12 8.70 -15.97
CA ALA A 145 -6.35 9.94 -15.96
C ALA A 145 -4.95 9.76 -15.33
N PHE A 146 -4.86 9.01 -14.24
CA PHE A 146 -3.60 8.63 -13.59
C PHE A 146 -2.72 7.82 -14.54
N HIS A 147 -3.25 6.73 -15.11
CA HIS A 147 -2.52 5.87 -16.06
C HIS A 147 -1.99 6.63 -17.28
N ARG A 148 -2.74 7.60 -17.82
CA ARG A 148 -2.27 8.43 -18.95
C ARG A 148 -1.06 9.29 -18.60
N LYS A 149 -0.96 9.76 -17.35
CA LYS A 149 0.13 10.63 -16.86
C LYS A 149 1.30 9.86 -16.26
N ALA A 150 1.08 8.61 -15.84
CA ALA A 150 2.11 7.77 -15.26
C ALA A 150 3.30 7.57 -16.22
N GLU A 151 4.50 7.56 -15.65
CA GLU A 151 5.76 7.37 -16.36
C GLU A 151 5.74 6.08 -17.18
N VAL A 152 6.20 6.13 -18.43
CA VAL A 152 6.36 4.94 -19.28
C VAL A 152 7.66 4.24 -18.96
N THR A 153 7.60 2.95 -18.64
CA THR A 153 8.75 2.18 -18.12
C THR A 153 8.99 0.93 -18.98
N PRO A 154 9.60 1.06 -20.17
CA PRO A 154 9.69 -0.01 -21.17
C PRO A 154 10.58 -1.18 -20.75
N ASP A 155 11.44 -0.98 -19.74
CA ASP A 155 12.33 -2.03 -19.20
C ASP A 155 11.62 -3.00 -18.24
N PHE A 156 10.35 -2.74 -17.91
CA PHE A 156 9.54 -3.52 -16.98
C PHE A 156 8.36 -4.22 -17.69
N GLY A 157 7.55 -4.97 -16.95
CA GLY A 157 6.34 -5.61 -17.46
C GLY A 157 6.57 -6.60 -18.61
N GLY A 158 5.61 -6.67 -19.53
CA GLY A 158 5.59 -7.64 -20.61
C GLY A 158 5.41 -9.09 -20.12
N ALA A 159 5.58 -10.05 -21.02
CA ALA A 159 5.38 -11.47 -20.68
C ALA A 159 6.33 -11.94 -19.56
N ALA A 160 7.59 -11.52 -19.64
CA ALA A 160 8.60 -11.85 -18.63
C ALA A 160 8.31 -11.23 -17.25
N GLY A 161 7.73 -10.01 -17.21
CA GLY A 161 7.28 -9.38 -15.97
C GLY A 161 6.18 -10.19 -15.30
N CYS A 162 5.13 -10.54 -16.05
CA CYS A 162 4.04 -11.37 -15.55
C CYS A 162 4.52 -12.75 -15.08
N ALA A 163 5.39 -13.41 -15.86
CA ALA A 163 5.95 -14.72 -15.51
C ALA A 163 6.74 -14.66 -14.19
N ARG A 164 7.51 -13.59 -13.97
CA ARG A 164 8.25 -13.40 -12.72
C ARG A 164 7.33 -13.26 -11.51
N ILE A 165 6.22 -12.50 -11.65
CA ILE A 165 5.25 -12.34 -10.56
C ILE A 165 4.62 -13.69 -10.23
N VAL A 166 4.15 -14.44 -11.25
CA VAL A 166 3.56 -15.77 -11.06
C VAL A 166 4.55 -16.73 -10.40
N ALA A 167 5.82 -16.73 -10.83
CA ALA A 167 6.85 -17.56 -10.24
C ALA A 167 7.10 -17.18 -8.76
N GLY A 168 7.18 -15.88 -8.45
CA GLY A 168 7.31 -15.40 -7.07
C GLY A 168 6.15 -15.84 -6.18
N SER A 169 4.91 -15.61 -6.63
CA SER A 169 3.72 -16.06 -5.91
C SER A 169 3.68 -17.58 -5.73
N ALA A 170 4.12 -18.35 -6.72
CA ALA A 170 4.22 -19.79 -6.60
C ALA A 170 5.24 -20.20 -5.52
N GLU A 171 6.43 -19.59 -5.48
CA GLU A 171 7.41 -19.82 -4.41
C GLU A 171 6.86 -19.47 -3.02
N ASP A 172 6.20 -18.32 -2.88
CA ASP A 172 5.64 -17.86 -1.61
C ASP A 172 4.51 -18.77 -1.10
N MET A 173 3.73 -19.36 -2.02
CA MET A 173 2.66 -20.30 -1.67
C MET A 173 3.15 -21.71 -1.32
N LYS A 174 4.32 -22.16 -1.80
CA LYS A 174 4.86 -23.51 -1.54
C LYS A 174 4.85 -23.93 -0.06
N PRO A 175 5.37 -23.14 0.90
CA PRO A 175 5.38 -23.55 2.32
C PRO A 175 3.98 -23.65 2.93
N LEU A 176 2.96 -23.05 2.30
CA LEU A 176 1.57 -23.02 2.77
C LEU A 176 0.69 -24.06 2.08
N ALA A 177 1.16 -24.65 0.97
CA ALA A 177 0.43 -25.63 0.20
C ALA A 177 0.26 -26.94 0.98
N GLY A 178 -0.98 -27.41 1.12
CA GLY A 178 -1.33 -28.59 1.89
C GLY A 178 -1.50 -28.36 3.40
N THR A 179 -1.24 -27.14 3.89
CA THR A 179 -1.43 -26.75 5.30
C THR A 179 -2.54 -25.72 5.43
N VAL A 180 -2.30 -24.52 4.91
CA VAL A 180 -3.25 -23.39 4.92
C VAL A 180 -3.97 -23.29 3.58
N LEU A 181 -3.26 -23.54 2.49
CA LEU A 181 -3.78 -23.47 1.12
C LEU A 181 -3.98 -24.87 0.55
N ASP A 182 -5.03 -25.04 -0.24
CA ASP A 182 -5.25 -26.27 -1.00
C ASP A 182 -4.14 -26.47 -2.05
N ALA A 183 -3.38 -27.55 -1.93
CA ALA A 183 -2.21 -27.79 -2.78
C ALA A 183 -2.56 -27.94 -4.27
N GLU A 184 -3.74 -28.51 -4.58
CA GLU A 184 -4.18 -28.67 -5.96
C GLU A 184 -4.62 -27.34 -6.56
N LYS A 185 -5.29 -26.48 -5.78
CA LYS A 185 -5.61 -25.11 -6.21
C LYS A 185 -4.36 -24.27 -6.45
N VAL A 186 -3.35 -24.35 -5.56
CA VAL A 186 -2.06 -23.67 -5.75
C VAL A 186 -1.38 -24.14 -7.03
N ARG A 187 -1.29 -25.45 -7.26
CA ARG A 187 -0.73 -26.00 -8.51
C ARG A 187 -1.50 -25.53 -9.73
N ARG A 188 -2.84 -25.59 -9.68
CA ARG A 188 -3.72 -25.26 -10.80
C ARG A 188 -3.64 -23.77 -11.16
N VAL A 189 -3.64 -22.86 -10.19
CA VAL A 189 -3.55 -21.42 -10.48
C VAL A 189 -2.21 -21.06 -11.12
N THR A 190 -1.10 -21.66 -10.67
CA THR A 190 0.22 -21.46 -11.28
C THR A 190 0.24 -21.93 -12.73
N VAL A 191 -0.15 -23.18 -12.98
CA VAL A 191 -0.14 -23.76 -14.34
C VAL A 191 -1.03 -22.99 -15.30
N LEU A 192 -2.23 -22.59 -14.88
CA LEU A 192 -3.13 -21.81 -15.72
C LEU A 192 -2.59 -20.41 -16.01
N SER A 193 -1.94 -19.78 -15.03
CA SER A 193 -1.33 -18.46 -15.20
C SER A 193 -0.15 -18.51 -16.17
N GLU A 194 0.73 -19.51 -16.03
CA GLU A 194 1.85 -19.74 -16.95
C GLU A 194 1.37 -19.96 -18.39
N ALA A 195 0.36 -20.82 -18.58
CA ALA A 195 -0.22 -21.09 -19.89
C ALA A 195 -0.88 -19.85 -20.53
N LEU A 196 -1.56 -19.02 -19.72
CA LEU A 196 -2.13 -17.75 -20.20
C LEU A 196 -1.05 -16.75 -20.61
N ILE A 197 0.03 -16.65 -19.83
CA ILE A 197 1.17 -15.79 -20.16
C ILE A 197 1.84 -16.25 -21.44
N GLU A 198 2.10 -17.55 -21.59
CA GLU A 198 2.69 -18.11 -22.82
C GLU A 198 1.80 -17.81 -24.04
N ARG A 199 0.49 -18.09 -23.92
CA ARG A 199 -0.48 -17.83 -24.98
C ARG A 199 -0.54 -16.37 -25.41
N HIS A 200 -0.40 -15.44 -24.46
CA HIS A 200 -0.54 -14.00 -24.71
C HIS A 200 0.80 -13.24 -24.70
N ALA A 201 1.94 -13.95 -24.74
CA ALA A 201 3.26 -13.35 -24.58
C ALA A 201 3.52 -12.23 -25.60
N ALA A 202 3.22 -12.47 -26.87
CA ALA A 202 3.39 -11.50 -27.94
C ALA A 202 2.55 -10.22 -27.70
N LEU A 203 1.31 -10.37 -27.22
CA LEU A 203 0.43 -9.25 -26.91
C LEU A 203 0.95 -8.44 -25.71
N LEU A 204 1.37 -9.12 -24.64
CA LEU A 204 1.94 -8.46 -23.45
C LEU A 204 3.20 -7.65 -23.83
N ASP A 205 4.05 -8.20 -24.68
CA ASP A 205 5.25 -7.52 -25.16
C ASP A 205 4.95 -6.39 -26.16
N GLU A 206 3.95 -6.53 -27.01
CA GLU A 206 3.48 -5.46 -27.89
C GLU A 206 2.94 -4.29 -27.06
N ARG A 207 2.13 -4.56 -26.04
CA ARG A 207 1.60 -3.53 -25.14
C ARG A 207 2.71 -2.78 -24.41
N ARG A 208 3.74 -3.50 -23.95
CA ARG A 208 4.95 -2.89 -23.40
C ARG A 208 5.62 -1.93 -24.40
N LYS A 209 5.83 -2.37 -25.65
CA LYS A 209 6.42 -1.54 -26.71
C LYS A 209 5.54 -0.33 -27.05
N ALA A 210 4.23 -0.46 -26.93
CA ALA A 210 3.26 0.62 -27.17
C ALA A 210 3.11 1.60 -25.99
N GLY A 211 3.91 1.45 -24.92
CA GLY A 211 3.93 2.39 -23.79
C GLY A 211 2.80 2.20 -22.78
N TYR A 212 2.22 0.99 -22.70
CA TYR A 212 1.22 0.64 -21.69
C TYR A 212 1.81 0.11 -20.39
N VAL A 213 3.09 -0.25 -20.36
CA VAL A 213 3.79 -0.54 -19.10
C VAL A 213 4.25 0.78 -18.50
N ARG A 214 3.74 1.08 -17.31
CA ARG A 214 3.90 2.35 -16.63
C ARG A 214 4.10 2.19 -15.14
N HIS A 215 4.63 3.22 -14.50
CA HIS A 215 4.72 3.28 -13.04
C HIS A 215 3.34 3.56 -12.42
N CYS A 216 2.54 2.49 -12.31
CA CYS A 216 1.15 2.48 -11.87
C CYS A 216 1.03 2.48 -10.34
N HIS A 217 -0.12 2.07 -9.81
CA HIS A 217 -0.35 1.92 -8.37
C HIS A 217 0.26 0.62 -7.83
N GLY A 218 0.15 -0.49 -8.57
CA GLY A 218 0.73 -1.79 -8.23
C GLY A 218 -0.13 -2.64 -7.29
N ASP A 219 -0.96 -2.01 -6.47
CA ASP A 219 -1.85 -2.67 -5.48
C ASP A 219 -3.28 -2.07 -5.49
N LEU A 220 -3.84 -1.84 -6.69
CA LEU A 220 -5.10 -1.10 -6.82
C LEU A 220 -6.31 -1.99 -6.56
N HIS A 221 -6.83 -1.97 -5.33
CA HIS A 221 -8.07 -2.62 -4.92
C HIS A 221 -8.92 -1.68 -4.04
N LEU A 222 -10.17 -2.04 -3.71
CA LEU A 222 -11.11 -1.14 -3.00
C LEU A 222 -10.65 -0.79 -1.57
N GLY A 223 -9.70 -1.53 -1.00
CA GLY A 223 -9.09 -1.22 0.29
C GLY A 223 -8.09 -0.05 0.20
N ASN A 224 -7.58 0.21 -1.00
CA ASN A 224 -6.64 1.29 -1.32
C ASN A 224 -7.34 2.44 -2.08
N VAL A 225 -8.67 2.54 -1.90
CA VAL A 225 -9.46 3.68 -2.34
C VAL A 225 -10.39 4.12 -1.21
N THR A 226 -10.46 5.42 -0.97
CA THR A 226 -11.28 6.01 0.10
C THR A 226 -12.09 7.21 -0.40
N MET A 227 -13.26 7.44 0.20
CA MET A 227 -14.05 8.64 -0.06
C MET A 227 -13.53 9.81 0.79
N VAL A 228 -13.08 10.88 0.13
CA VAL A 228 -12.67 12.14 0.76
C VAL A 228 -13.53 13.26 0.18
N GLU A 229 -14.26 13.96 1.05
CA GLU A 229 -15.08 15.12 0.66
C GLU A 229 -16.07 14.80 -0.50
N GLY A 230 -16.54 13.54 -0.57
CA GLY A 230 -17.47 13.07 -1.60
C GLY A 230 -16.82 12.47 -2.84
N HIS A 231 -15.49 12.40 -2.92
CA HIS A 231 -14.73 11.93 -4.08
C HIS A 231 -13.90 10.68 -3.77
N PRO A 232 -13.79 9.69 -4.69
CA PRO A 232 -12.91 8.54 -4.52
C PRO A 232 -11.44 8.94 -4.76
N VAL A 233 -10.61 8.72 -3.75
CA VAL A 233 -9.17 9.00 -3.73
C VAL A 233 -8.39 7.70 -3.62
N ILE A 234 -7.48 7.47 -4.57
CA ILE A 234 -6.59 6.31 -4.61
C ILE A 234 -5.36 6.59 -3.74
N PHE A 235 -5.03 5.71 -2.81
CA PHE A 235 -3.93 5.89 -1.85
C PHE A 235 -3.24 4.55 -1.55
N ASP A 236 -2.07 4.60 -0.92
CA ASP A 236 -1.25 3.43 -0.53
C ASP A 236 -0.74 2.59 -1.71
N CYS A 237 -0.19 3.24 -2.74
CA CYS A 237 0.49 2.54 -3.83
C CYS A 237 1.80 1.89 -3.37
N ILE A 238 2.22 0.83 -4.06
CA ILE A 238 3.49 0.13 -3.78
C ILE A 238 4.67 1.08 -3.94
N GLU A 239 5.46 1.25 -2.87
CA GLU A 239 6.61 2.16 -2.81
C GLU A 239 7.98 1.47 -2.76
N PHE A 240 8.01 0.14 -2.75
CA PHE A 240 9.22 -0.60 -2.37
C PHE A 240 9.77 -1.56 -3.43
N ASP A 241 8.96 -1.97 -4.41
CA ASP A 241 9.41 -2.81 -5.50
C ASP A 241 8.84 -2.32 -6.83
N ASP A 242 9.72 -1.69 -7.62
CA ASP A 242 9.43 -1.24 -8.98
C ASP A 242 8.89 -2.38 -9.87
N ARG A 243 9.23 -3.64 -9.60
CA ARG A 243 8.74 -4.77 -10.41
C ARG A 243 7.25 -5.04 -10.18
N LEU A 244 6.71 -4.59 -9.06
CA LEU A 244 5.29 -4.70 -8.72
C LEU A 244 4.52 -3.41 -9.11
N ALA A 245 5.18 -2.25 -9.09
CA ALA A 245 4.56 -0.97 -9.45
C ALA A 245 4.67 -0.60 -10.94
N ARG A 246 5.72 -1.06 -11.65
CA ARG A 246 5.95 -0.81 -13.07
C ARG A 246 5.38 -1.93 -13.92
N ILE A 247 4.07 -1.86 -14.10
CA ILE A 247 3.22 -2.90 -14.67
C ILE A 247 2.38 -2.34 -15.83
N ASP A 248 1.72 -3.23 -16.58
CA ASP A 248 0.75 -2.81 -17.58
C ASP A 248 -0.44 -2.12 -16.91
N VAL A 249 -0.93 -1.02 -17.46
CA VAL A 249 -2.12 -0.30 -16.94
C VAL A 249 -3.35 -1.20 -16.79
N LEU A 250 -3.49 -2.24 -17.62
CA LEU A 250 -4.57 -3.22 -17.50
C LEU A 250 -4.31 -4.24 -16.39
N TYR A 251 -3.05 -4.50 -16.03
CA TYR A 251 -2.74 -5.29 -14.84
C TYR A 251 -3.23 -4.53 -13.60
N ASP A 252 -2.90 -3.24 -13.51
CA ASP A 252 -3.29 -2.38 -12.38
C ASP A 252 -4.82 -2.29 -12.25
N LEU A 253 -5.52 -2.10 -13.37
CA LEU A 253 -6.98 -2.10 -13.40
C LEU A 253 -7.59 -3.48 -13.09
N ALA A 254 -6.98 -4.56 -13.58
CA ALA A 254 -7.52 -5.91 -13.39
C ALA A 254 -7.61 -6.29 -11.91
N PHE A 255 -6.70 -5.81 -11.06
CA PHE A 255 -6.77 -6.09 -9.64
C PHE A 255 -8.03 -5.51 -8.98
N LEU A 256 -8.39 -4.26 -9.32
CA LEU A 256 -9.63 -3.64 -8.86
C LEU A 256 -10.86 -4.39 -9.36
N LEU A 257 -10.85 -4.82 -10.63
CA LEU A 257 -11.95 -5.58 -11.21
C LEU A 257 -12.09 -6.95 -10.55
N MET A 258 -10.98 -7.60 -10.18
CA MET A 258 -10.99 -8.87 -9.45
C MET A 258 -11.58 -8.70 -8.04
N ASP A 259 -11.22 -7.64 -7.31
CA ASP A 259 -11.78 -7.34 -5.99
C ASP A 259 -13.29 -7.07 -6.08
N LEU A 260 -13.74 -6.27 -7.05
CA LEU A 260 -15.16 -6.04 -7.32
C LEU A 260 -15.90 -7.35 -7.67
N ALA A 261 -15.34 -8.17 -8.54
CA ALA A 261 -15.94 -9.45 -8.94
C ALA A 261 -16.04 -10.42 -7.76
N PHE A 262 -14.98 -10.54 -6.96
CA PHE A 262 -14.96 -11.37 -5.76
C PHE A 262 -16.05 -10.97 -4.77
N ARG A 263 -16.24 -9.66 -4.53
CA ARG A 263 -17.32 -9.17 -3.66
C ARG A 263 -18.70 -9.46 -4.24
N ALA A 264 -18.86 -9.27 -5.55
CA ALA A 264 -20.12 -9.54 -6.25
C ALA A 264 -20.54 -11.02 -6.21
N GLU A 265 -19.62 -11.98 -6.04
CA GLU A 265 -19.98 -13.39 -5.84
C GLU A 265 -20.80 -13.64 -4.56
N SER A 266 -20.61 -12.78 -3.55
CA SER A 266 -21.26 -12.89 -2.23
C SER A 266 -22.31 -11.80 -1.97
N ASP A 267 -22.39 -10.78 -2.81
CA ASP A 267 -23.33 -9.68 -2.67
C ASP A 267 -24.63 -9.99 -3.43
N ALA A 268 -25.73 -10.14 -2.69
CA ALA A 268 -27.03 -10.48 -3.23
C ALA A 268 -27.92 -9.27 -3.57
N ARG A 269 -27.43 -8.04 -3.35
CA ARG A 269 -28.14 -6.78 -3.62
C ARG A 269 -27.93 -6.33 -5.05
#